data_AF-A0AA88EXA1-F1
#
_entry.id   AF-A0AA88EXA1-F1
#
_cell.length_a   1.000
_cell.length_b   1.000
_cell.length_c   1.000
_cell.angle_alpha   90.00
_cell.angle_beta   90.00
_cell.angle_gamma   90.00
#
_symmetry.space_group_name_H-M   'P 1'
#
loop_
_entity.id
_entity.type
_entity.pdbx_description
1 polymer ?
#
loop_
_entity_poly.entity_id
_entity_poly.type
_entity_poly.pdbx_seq_one_letter_code
_entity_poly.pdbx_strand_id
1 'polypeptide(L)'
;MLLNHTDEKLVRMANQIATFFLSQPEGVRIDGVATHINKFWEPRMRRRFFEIVDAGAGEFLPLVLAASQEIKRPGTPVDDAVGLGEDATGAPGGKGPAAGESLSEPSIPETRH
;
A
#
# COMPACT_ATOMS: atom_id res chain seq x y z
N MET A 1 -18.66 6.95 12.77
CA MET A 1 -18.73 5.48 12.93
C MET A 1 -17.41 5.02 13.49
N LEU A 2 -17.39 4.14 14.50
CA LEU A 2 -16.14 3.55 14.97
C LEU A 2 -15.66 2.56 13.89
N LEU A 3 -14.46 2.73 13.36
CA LEU A 3 -13.88 1.68 12.52
C LEU A 3 -13.67 0.44 13.41
N ASN A 4 -14.01 -0.72 12.90
CA ASN A 4 -13.56 -1.96 13.51
C ASN A 4 -12.10 -2.22 13.13
N HIS A 5 -11.45 -3.13 13.86
CA HIS A 5 -10.03 -3.42 13.69
C HIS A 5 -9.66 -3.86 12.25
N THR A 6 -10.58 -4.52 11.55
CA THR A 6 -10.40 -4.92 10.15
C THR A 6 -10.38 -3.72 9.21
N ASP A 7 -11.28 -2.75 9.42
CA ASP A 7 -11.35 -1.53 8.62
C ASP A 7 -10.10 -0.65 8.86
N GLU A 8 -9.64 -0.52 10.10
CA GLU A 8 -8.39 0.18 10.42
C GLU A 8 -7.18 -0.47 9.72
N LYS A 9 -7.13 -1.81 9.68
CA LYS A 9 -6.10 -2.55 8.94
C LYS A 9 -6.17 -2.27 7.43
N LEU A 10 -7.37 -2.22 6.84
CA LEU A 10 -7.55 -1.88 5.43
C LEU A 10 -7.05 -0.46 5.11
N VAL A 11 -7.37 0.53 5.95
CA VAL A 11 -6.88 1.90 5.81
C VAL A 11 -5.35 1.93 5.86
N ARG A 12 -4.74 1.26 6.86
CA ARG A 12 -3.28 1.18 6.99
C ARG A 12 -2.63 0.54 5.76
N MET A 13 -3.15 -0.57 5.26
CA MET A 13 -2.62 -1.23 4.06
C MET A 13 -2.71 -0.33 2.82
N ALA A 14 -3.84 0.36 2.60
CA ALA A 14 -3.99 1.29 1.49
C ALA A 14 -2.95 2.42 1.56
N ASN A 15 -2.74 2.98 2.74
CA ASN A 15 -1.75 4.04 2.98
C ASN A 15 -0.30 3.55 2.79
N GLN A 16 0.01 2.31 3.17
CA GLN A 16 1.32 1.71 2.91
C GLN A 16 1.60 1.56 1.41
N ILE A 17 0.61 1.10 0.64
CA ILE A 17 0.72 1.00 -0.82
C ILE A 17 0.96 2.39 -1.41
N ALA A 18 0.17 3.40 -1.03
CA ALA A 18 0.37 4.76 -1.49
C ALA A 18 1.75 5.32 -1.12
N THR A 19 2.22 5.08 0.11
CA THR A 19 3.55 5.52 0.57
C THR A 19 4.67 4.94 -0.29
N PHE A 20 4.58 3.67 -0.68
CA PHE A 20 5.53 3.05 -1.61
C PHE A 20 5.58 3.80 -2.95
N PHE A 21 4.41 4.13 -3.52
CA PHE A 21 4.32 4.85 -4.78
C PHE A 21 4.72 6.32 -4.70
N LEU A 22 4.82 6.94 -3.51
CA LEU A 22 5.36 8.31 -3.39
C LEU A 22 6.81 8.43 -3.87
N SER A 23 7.58 7.34 -3.81
CA SER A 23 8.95 7.27 -4.35
C SER A 23 9.00 7.25 -5.88
N GLN A 24 7.89 6.94 -6.55
CA GLN A 24 7.79 6.83 -8.00
C GLN A 24 7.50 8.20 -8.64
N PRO A 25 7.65 8.36 -9.97
CA PRO A 25 7.26 9.57 -10.68
C PRO A 25 5.77 9.88 -10.52
N GLU A 26 5.41 11.16 -10.36
CA GLU A 26 4.03 11.58 -10.06
C GLU A 26 2.98 11.03 -11.04
N GLY A 27 3.31 11.03 -12.34
CA GLY A 27 2.41 10.57 -13.40
C GLY A 27 2.01 9.09 -13.34
N VAL A 28 2.74 8.25 -12.58
CA VAL A 28 2.44 6.81 -12.45
C VAL A 28 1.92 6.42 -11.06
N ARG A 29 1.90 7.36 -10.09
CA ARG A 29 1.55 7.01 -8.70
C ARG A 29 0.11 6.56 -8.57
N ILE A 30 -0.82 7.33 -9.16
CA ILE A 30 -2.27 7.06 -9.07
C ILE A 30 -2.59 5.72 -9.73
N ASP A 31 -2.15 5.54 -10.98
CA ASP A 31 -2.33 4.30 -11.74
C ASP A 31 -1.68 3.09 -11.03
N GLY A 32 -0.48 3.28 -10.49
CA GLY A 32 0.24 2.24 -9.77
C GLY A 32 -0.49 1.76 -8.51
N VAL A 33 -1.01 2.68 -7.70
CA VAL A 33 -1.80 2.36 -6.50
C VAL A 33 -3.10 1.65 -6.89
N ALA A 34 -3.82 2.18 -7.87
CA ALA A 34 -5.09 1.61 -8.33
C ALA A 34 -4.89 0.21 -8.92
N THR A 35 -3.87 0.03 -9.75
CA THR A 35 -3.50 -1.27 -10.34
C THR A 35 -3.11 -2.27 -9.26
N HIS A 36 -2.33 -1.86 -8.26
CA HIS A 36 -1.95 -2.73 -7.14
C HIS A 36 -3.18 -3.21 -6.36
N ILE A 37 -4.07 -2.30 -5.97
CA ILE A 37 -5.30 -2.66 -5.27
C ILE A 37 -6.18 -3.56 -6.14
N ASN A 38 -6.38 -3.24 -7.42
CA ASN A 38 -7.17 -4.07 -8.32
C ASN A 38 -6.62 -5.50 -8.49
N LYS A 39 -5.29 -5.65 -8.49
CA LYS A 39 -4.62 -6.94 -8.76
C LYS A 39 -4.49 -7.81 -7.52
N PHE A 40 -4.24 -7.22 -6.36
CA PHE A 40 -3.92 -7.96 -5.14
C PHE A 40 -5.08 -7.98 -4.12
N TRP A 41 -6.07 -7.11 -4.26
CA TRP A 41 -7.19 -7.10 -3.33
C TRP A 41 -8.39 -7.88 -3.84
N GLU A 42 -8.88 -8.78 -2.98
CA GLU A 42 -10.11 -9.49 -3.22
C GLU A 42 -11.32 -8.55 -3.34
N PRO A 43 -12.38 -8.96 -4.07
CA PRO A 43 -13.60 -8.17 -4.21
C PRO A 43 -14.21 -7.73 -2.87
N ARG A 44 -14.09 -8.54 -1.80
CA ARG A 44 -14.62 -8.21 -0.47
C ARG A 44 -13.86 -7.05 0.18
N MET A 45 -12.52 -7.07 0.12
CA MET A 45 -11.70 -5.96 0.63
C MET A 45 -11.96 -4.66 -0.14
N ARG A 46 -12.05 -4.72 -1.48
CA ARG A 46 -12.34 -3.54 -2.29
C ARG A 46 -13.68 -2.93 -1.94
N ARG A 47 -14.71 -3.75 -1.69
CA ARG A 47 -16.02 -3.26 -1.24
C ARG A 47 -15.93 -2.56 0.10
N ARG A 48 -15.33 -3.20 1.12
CA ARG A 48 -15.17 -2.57 2.44
C ARG A 48 -14.36 -1.28 2.37
N PHE A 49 -13.32 -1.24 1.55
CA PHE A 49 -12.57 -0.02 1.30
C PHE A 49 -13.45 1.12 0.78
N PHE A 50 -14.27 0.86 -0.23
CA PHE A 50 -15.20 1.88 -0.74
C PHE A 50 -16.23 2.30 0.31
N GLU A 51 -16.72 1.37 1.13
CA GLU A 51 -17.64 1.72 2.22
C GLU A 51 -16.98 2.65 3.26
N ILE A 52 -15.70 2.44 3.60
CA ILE A 52 -14.95 3.31 4.52
C ILE A 52 -14.70 4.69 3.88
N VAL A 53 -14.37 4.72 2.57
CA VAL A 53 -14.15 5.95 1.79
C VAL A 53 -15.45 6.76 1.71
N ASP A 54 -16.56 6.14 1.31
CA ASP A 54 -17.88 6.79 1.20
C ASP A 54 -18.41 7.24 2.58
N ALA A 55 -18.10 6.51 3.66
CA ALA A 55 -18.44 6.91 5.02
C ALA A 55 -17.56 8.04 5.57
N GLY A 56 -16.46 8.41 4.89
CA GLY A 56 -15.49 9.39 5.38
C GLY A 56 -14.85 8.98 6.72
N ALA A 57 -14.79 7.68 7.01
CA ALA A 57 -14.39 7.17 8.32
C ALA A 57 -12.89 6.86 8.41
N GLY A 58 -12.17 6.76 7.29
CA GLY A 58 -10.75 6.40 7.26
C GLY A 58 -9.81 7.58 7.02
N GLU A 59 -8.70 7.61 7.76
CA GLU A 59 -7.58 8.53 7.53
C GLU A 59 -6.76 8.10 6.30
N PHE A 60 -7.34 8.26 5.10
CA PHE A 60 -6.68 7.91 3.84
C PHE A 60 -5.75 9.00 3.35
N LEU A 61 -4.59 8.60 2.81
CA LEU A 61 -3.71 9.55 2.12
C LEU A 61 -4.40 10.15 0.88
N PRO A 62 -4.08 11.40 0.50
CA PRO A 62 -4.65 12.04 -0.70
C PRO A 62 -4.44 11.20 -1.97
N LEU A 63 -3.30 10.50 -2.06
CA LEU A 63 -2.99 9.61 -3.17
C LEU A 63 -3.93 8.39 -3.23
N VAL A 64 -4.34 7.84 -2.09
CA VAL A 64 -5.30 6.73 -2.03
C VAL A 64 -6.68 7.21 -2.50
N LEU A 65 -7.10 8.40 -2.06
CA LEU A 65 -8.37 9.00 -2.47
C LEU A 65 -8.38 9.30 -3.98
N ALA A 66 -7.28 9.81 -4.53
CA ALA A 66 -7.14 10.00 -5.98
C ALA A 66 -7.21 8.66 -6.73
N ALA A 67 -6.48 7.64 -6.26
CA ALA A 67 -6.50 6.30 -6.86
C ALA A 67 -7.86 5.59 -6.73
N SER A 68 -8.68 5.94 -5.74
CA SER A 68 -10.03 5.37 -5.57
C SER A 68 -10.95 5.55 -6.78
N GLN A 69 -10.70 6.56 -7.62
CA GLN A 69 -11.44 6.82 -8.84
C GLN A 69 -11.10 5.81 -9.96
N GLU A 70 -9.89 5.25 -9.94
CA GLU A 70 -9.39 4.28 -10.92
C GLU A 70 -9.56 2.82 -10.45
N ILE A 71 -9.93 2.61 -9.19
CA ILE A 71 -10.15 1.26 -8.63
C ILE A 71 -11.52 0.74 -9.09
N LYS A 72 -11.54 -0.49 -9.59
CA LYS A 72 -12.78 -1.14 -10.04
C LYS A 72 -13.63 -1.49 -8.82
N ARG A 73 -14.78 -0.80 -8.69
CA ARG A 73 -15.80 -1.14 -7.70
C ARG A 73 -16.34 -2.55 -8.01
N PRO A 74 -16.20 -3.52 -7.08
CA PRO A 74 -16.79 -4.83 -7.28
C PRO A 74 -18.31 -4.69 -7.27
N GLY A 75 -18.98 -5.24 -8.30
CA GLY A 75 -20.43 -5.38 -8.30
C GLY A 75 -20.90 -6.24 -7.13
N THR A 76 -22.15 -6.06 -6.71
CA THR A 76 -22.80 -6.73 -5.58
C THR A 76 -22.57 -8.26 -5.63
N PRO A 77 -21.90 -8.88 -4.63
CA PRO A 77 -21.74 -10.32 -4.63
C PRO A 77 -22.74 -10.97 -3.67
N VAL A 78 -23.58 -11.84 -4.24
CA VAL A 78 -24.25 -12.92 -3.53
C VAL A 78 -23.18 -13.89 -3.00
N ASP A 79 -23.21 -14.07 -1.69
CA ASP A 79 -22.75 -15.19 -0.88
C ASP A 79 -21.24 -15.57 -0.77
N ASP A 80 -20.89 -15.86 0.49
CA ASP A 80 -19.90 -16.82 1.00
C ASP A 80 -18.36 -16.68 0.94
N ALA A 81 -17.79 -17.08 2.09
CA ALA A 81 -16.38 -17.23 2.48
C ALA A 81 -15.68 -16.02 3.14
N VAL A 82 -15.83 -15.99 4.46
CA VAL A 82 -14.86 -15.46 5.44
C VAL A 82 -13.46 -16.01 5.15
N GLY A 83 -12.44 -15.14 5.22
CA GLY A 83 -11.04 -15.53 5.05
C GLY A 83 -10.07 -14.38 5.28
N LEU A 84 -10.24 -13.59 6.35
CA LEU A 84 -9.12 -12.78 6.84
C LEU A 84 -8.20 -13.72 7.61
N GLY A 85 -7.31 -14.42 6.88
CA GLY A 85 -6.29 -15.28 7.45
C GLY A 85 -5.50 -14.53 8.52
N GLU A 86 -5.44 -15.12 9.70
CA GLU A 86 -4.75 -14.64 10.90
C GLU A 86 -3.27 -15.01 10.85
N ASP A 87 -2.56 -14.79 9.75
CA ASP A 87 -1.16 -15.20 9.65
C ASP A 87 -0.49 -14.62 8.40
N ALA A 88 0.12 -13.45 8.56
CA ALA A 88 1.14 -12.95 7.63
C ALA A 88 2.39 -12.56 8.42
N THR A 89 3.09 -13.59 8.90
CA THR A 89 4.53 -13.54 9.04
C THR A 89 5.15 -13.59 7.64
N GLY A 90 6.21 -12.81 7.40
CA GLY A 90 7.09 -12.99 6.24
C GLY A 90 6.76 -12.15 5.01
N ALA A 91 7.35 -10.96 4.92
CA ALA A 91 7.73 -10.41 3.63
C ALA A 91 8.88 -11.28 3.06
N PRO A 92 8.76 -11.86 1.84
CA PRO A 92 9.90 -12.49 1.21
C PRO A 92 10.83 -11.40 0.65
N GLY A 93 12.12 -11.56 0.91
CA GLY A 93 13.17 -10.64 0.49
C GLY A 93 13.12 -10.34 -1.01
N GLY A 94 13.08 -9.05 -1.33
CA GLY A 94 13.38 -8.54 -2.66
C GLY A 94 14.89 -8.67 -2.92
N LYS A 95 15.25 -9.54 -3.85
CA LYS A 95 16.61 -9.74 -4.35
C LYS A 95 16.89 -8.75 -5.49
N GLY A 96 18.00 -8.02 -5.38
CA GLY A 96 18.62 -7.22 -6.46
C GLY A 96 18.54 -5.70 -6.25
N PRO A 97 19.56 -4.92 -6.65
CA PRO A 97 20.27 -5.12 -7.91
C PRO A 97 21.77 -5.45 -7.77
N ALA A 98 22.26 -6.17 -8.77
CA ALA A 98 23.68 -6.32 -9.06
C ALA A 98 24.16 -5.13 -9.92
N ALA A 99 25.46 -4.85 -9.79
CA ALA A 99 26.33 -4.00 -10.59
C ALA A 99 26.27 -2.48 -10.32
N GLY A 100 27.44 -1.93 -9.98
CA GLY A 100 27.72 -0.49 -9.97
C GLY A 100 28.77 -0.10 -8.94
N GLU A 101 30.02 -0.10 -9.36
CA GLU A 101 31.24 0.23 -8.60
C GLU A 101 31.17 1.47 -7.70
N SER A 102 31.77 1.40 -6.50
CA SER A 102 32.94 2.23 -6.15
C SER A 102 33.34 2.02 -4.69
N LEU A 103 34.52 1.44 -4.52
CA LEU A 103 35.35 1.63 -3.33
C LEU A 103 35.59 3.14 -3.17
N SER A 104 35.24 3.70 -2.01
CA SER A 104 35.93 4.85 -1.46
C SER A 104 35.78 4.82 0.05
N GLU A 105 36.83 4.31 0.66
CA GLU A 105 37.23 4.39 2.05
C GLU A 105 37.08 5.84 2.56
N PRO A 106 36.32 6.11 3.65
CA PRO A 106 36.34 7.43 4.26
C PRO A 106 37.65 7.59 5.04
N SER A 107 38.59 8.37 4.49
CA SER A 107 39.77 8.86 5.22
C SER A 107 39.31 9.62 6.47
N ILE A 108 39.61 9.06 7.65
CA ILE A 108 39.49 9.72 8.94
C ILE A 108 40.69 10.69 9.06
N PRO A 109 40.49 12.02 9.23
CA PRO A 109 41.57 12.89 9.67
C PRO A 109 41.59 12.97 11.19
N GLU A 110 42.49 12.24 11.86
CA GLU A 110 42.85 12.55 13.25
C GLU A 110 44.18 13.29 13.27
N THR A 111 44.06 14.62 13.24
CA THR A 111 45.10 15.54 13.69
C THR A 111 45.07 15.57 15.21
N ARG A 112 46.18 15.22 15.86
CA ARG A 112 46.42 15.65 17.23
C ARG A 112 47.90 15.99 17.43
N HIS A 113 48.09 17.21 17.91
CA HIS A 113 49.32 17.88 18.35
C HIS A 113 50.26 17.00 19.17
#